data_AF-A0A150FZ09-F1
#
_entry.id   AF-A0A150FZ09-F1
#
_cell.length_a   1.000
_cell.length_b   1.000
_cell.length_c   1.000
_cell.angle_alpha   90.00
_cell.angle_beta   90.00
_cell.angle_gamma   90.00
#
_symmetry.space_group_name_H-M   'P 1'
#
loop_
_entity.id
_entity.type
_entity.pdbx_description
1 polymer ?
#
loop_
_entity_poly.entity_id
_entity_poly.type
_entity_poly.pdbx_seq_one_letter_code
_entity_poly.pdbx_strand_id
1 'polypeptide(L)'
;MHINGTNSLGANTVCGIAEAVGVGVHFNTLVPLDPQTTIKYGVIESATLQHDCATWAHLYIAGRLHKPVTALTPHPPPGGPLAEALHANLHHALAAALVLLPPTFTEEELLRMVVGLSYRGDVRLAVGAEDPHKVSRIVAGSWEQLAAMYLPLLAESGRYSALGVEPTGQRTSHERGGALWRQPKDPAAQEGALRLLPTGLLHEMAARLGYHVPPEHLAAGEPTQAEVVAAAVRTGHAQRLAANSLAAIVRRSSMYQAAAGLLAAGGGKAVQYVGAKVAKALRPLLAARTSPPPKQGA
;
A
#
# COMPACT_ATOMS: atom_id res chain seq x y z
N MET A 1 28.94 -11.82 -2.39
CA MET A 1 28.04 -12.25 -3.48
C MET A 1 27.64 -13.68 -3.17
N HIS A 2 26.52 -13.89 -2.46
CA HIS A 2 26.01 -15.24 -2.17
C HIS A 2 24.94 -15.57 -3.20
N ILE A 3 25.34 -16.31 -4.23
CA ILE A 3 24.43 -17.01 -5.15
C ILE A 3 24.68 -18.49 -4.88
N ASN A 4 23.81 -19.14 -4.12
CA ASN A 4 23.84 -20.60 -3.99
C ASN A 4 22.61 -21.16 -4.69
N GLY A 5 22.85 -21.89 -5.80
CA GLY A 5 21.89 -22.85 -6.33
C GLY A 5 21.34 -22.61 -7.74
N THR A 6 22.15 -22.16 -8.71
CA THR A 6 21.87 -22.42 -10.14
C THR A 6 23.17 -22.56 -10.94
N ASN A 7 23.90 -23.67 -10.75
CA ASN A 7 24.97 -24.04 -11.69
C ASN A 7 24.40 -24.61 -13.03
N SER A 8 23.14 -24.33 -13.36
CA SER A 8 22.50 -24.67 -14.63
C SER A 8 21.50 -23.64 -15.17
N LEU A 9 21.24 -22.53 -14.49
CA LEU A 9 20.35 -21.47 -14.99
C LEU A 9 21.13 -20.15 -14.92
N GLY A 10 21.65 -19.73 -16.07
CA GLY A 10 22.55 -18.58 -16.18
C GLY A 10 21.95 -17.31 -15.57
N ALA A 11 22.82 -16.38 -15.16
CA ALA A 11 22.48 -15.11 -14.52
C ALA A 11 21.34 -14.33 -15.21
N ASN A 12 21.20 -14.47 -16.54
CA ASN A 12 20.11 -13.89 -17.33
C ASN A 12 18.71 -14.42 -16.97
N THR A 13 18.59 -15.65 -16.47
CA THR A 13 17.31 -16.25 -16.05
C THR A 13 16.89 -15.72 -14.68
N VAL A 14 17.84 -15.49 -13.78
CA VAL A 14 17.61 -14.88 -12.45
C VAL A 14 17.24 -13.41 -12.58
N CYS A 15 17.93 -12.68 -13.49
CA CYS A 15 17.60 -11.30 -13.85
C CYS A 15 16.22 -11.21 -14.52
N GLY A 16 15.90 -12.13 -15.44
CA GLY A 16 14.59 -12.22 -16.08
C GLY A 16 13.44 -12.54 -15.12
N ILE A 17 13.67 -13.32 -14.05
CA ILE A 17 12.68 -13.56 -12.99
C ILE A 17 12.52 -12.31 -12.11
N ALA A 18 13.58 -11.55 -11.85
CA ALA A 18 13.49 -10.29 -11.10
C ALA A 18 12.74 -9.18 -11.87
N GLU A 19 12.97 -9.07 -13.18
CA GLU A 19 12.28 -8.13 -14.07
C GLU A 19 10.82 -8.54 -14.33
N ALA A 20 10.50 -9.83 -14.35
CA ALA A 20 9.13 -10.33 -14.60
C ALA A 20 8.13 -10.09 -13.46
N VAL A 21 8.59 -9.65 -12.27
CA VAL A 21 7.76 -9.56 -11.06
C VAL A 21 7.13 -8.17 -10.87
N GLY A 22 7.54 -7.14 -11.61
CA GLY A 22 6.77 -5.89 -11.71
C GLY A 22 6.58 -5.07 -10.42
N VAL A 23 7.26 -5.42 -9.32
CA VAL A 23 7.23 -4.66 -8.04
C VAL A 23 8.64 -4.25 -7.56
N GLY A 24 9.69 -4.58 -8.32
CA GLY A 24 11.06 -4.07 -8.09
C GLY A 24 11.80 -4.61 -6.86
N VAL A 25 11.38 -5.74 -6.29
CA VAL A 25 12.05 -6.39 -5.15
C VAL A 25 12.50 -7.80 -5.51
N HIS A 26 13.77 -8.10 -5.25
CA HIS A 26 14.35 -9.42 -5.45
C HIS A 26 14.57 -10.13 -4.11
N PHE A 27 14.02 -11.34 -3.95
CA PHE A 27 14.17 -12.11 -2.72
C PHE A 27 15.13 -13.29 -2.88
N ASN A 28 16.10 -13.39 -1.98
CA ASN A 28 16.92 -14.57 -1.77
C ASN A 28 16.38 -15.35 -0.57
N THR A 29 16.11 -16.64 -0.75
CA THR A 29 15.55 -17.53 0.28
C THR A 29 16.54 -18.61 0.68
N LEU A 30 16.37 -19.20 1.87
CA LEU A 30 17.16 -20.34 2.36
C LEU A 30 18.67 -20.03 2.41
N VAL A 31 19.03 -18.77 2.64
CA VAL A 31 20.44 -18.36 2.72
C VAL A 31 20.96 -18.68 4.11
N PRO A 32 21.97 -19.54 4.27
CA PRO A 32 22.53 -19.82 5.59
C PRO A 32 23.21 -18.55 6.13
N LEU A 33 22.81 -18.13 7.32
CA LEU A 33 23.48 -17.06 8.07
C LEU A 33 24.53 -17.66 9.01
N ASP A 34 24.19 -18.79 9.62
CA ASP A 34 25.04 -19.59 10.51
C ASP A 34 24.60 -21.08 10.43
N PRO A 35 25.24 -22.03 11.16
CA PRO A 35 24.91 -23.45 11.07
C PRO A 35 23.47 -23.83 11.45
N GLN A 36 22.75 -22.99 12.19
CA GLN A 36 21.39 -23.26 12.68
C GLN A 36 20.34 -22.31 12.08
N THR A 37 20.76 -21.19 11.51
CA THR A 37 19.86 -20.15 11.01
C THR A 37 19.94 -20.01 9.50
N THR A 38 18.78 -20.12 8.84
CA THR A 38 18.61 -19.68 7.46
C THR A 38 17.76 -18.42 7.41
N ILE A 39 18.12 -17.50 6.52
CA ILE A 39 17.43 -16.24 6.34
C ILE A 39 16.84 -16.13 4.93
N LYS A 40 15.83 -15.26 4.85
CA LYS A 40 15.30 -14.72 3.60
C LYS A 40 15.52 -13.21 3.64
N TYR A 41 16.12 -12.65 2.60
CA TYR A 41 16.29 -11.19 2.47
C TYR A 41 15.83 -10.71 1.10
N GLY A 42 15.32 -9.48 1.08
CA GLY A 42 14.89 -8.78 -0.14
C GLY A 42 15.83 -7.63 -0.46
N VAL A 43 16.14 -7.43 -1.73
CA VAL A 43 16.89 -6.27 -2.24
C VAL A 43 15.93 -5.43 -3.08
N ILE A 44 15.86 -4.14 -2.78
CA ILE A 44 15.04 -3.15 -3.47
C ILE A 44 15.89 -1.90 -3.72
N GLU A 45 15.71 -1.26 -4.87
CA GLU A 45 16.32 0.03 -5.13
C GLU A 45 15.68 1.12 -4.24
N SER A 46 16.49 2.00 -3.65
CA SER A 46 16.01 3.08 -2.79
C SER A 46 14.96 3.97 -3.46
N ALA A 47 15.14 4.29 -4.75
CA ALA A 47 14.19 5.10 -5.51
C ALA A 47 12.83 4.38 -5.69
N THR A 48 12.86 3.07 -5.96
CA THR A 48 11.65 2.24 -6.05
C THR A 48 10.91 2.17 -4.71
N LEU A 49 11.65 2.03 -3.59
CA LEU A 49 11.06 2.06 -2.25
C LEU A 49 10.40 3.41 -1.94
N GLN A 50 11.12 4.51 -2.21
CA GLN A 50 10.62 5.87 -2.04
C GLN A 50 9.33 6.08 -2.82
N HIS A 51 9.32 5.68 -4.10
CA HIS A 51 8.17 5.82 -4.97
C HIS A 51 6.95 5.03 -4.46
N ASP A 52 7.12 3.77 -4.04
CA ASP A 52 6.00 2.97 -3.51
C ASP A 52 5.47 3.58 -2.20
N CYS A 53 6.34 4.05 -1.30
CA CYS A 53 5.95 4.71 -0.05
C CYS A 53 5.22 6.04 -0.26
N ALA A 54 5.66 6.84 -1.23
CA ALA A 54 5.07 8.15 -1.52
C ALA A 54 3.75 8.04 -2.31
N THR A 55 3.61 7.05 -3.19
CA THR A 55 2.52 7.03 -4.18
C THR A 55 1.57 5.85 -4.05
N TRP A 56 1.99 4.75 -3.41
CA TRP A 56 1.28 3.46 -3.46
C TRP A 56 1.05 2.93 -4.87
N ALA A 57 2.06 3.05 -5.75
CA ALA A 57 2.05 2.42 -7.07
C ALA A 57 1.72 0.91 -6.98
N HIS A 58 2.25 0.22 -5.96
CA HIS A 58 1.98 -1.20 -5.71
C HIS A 58 1.45 -1.50 -4.31
N LEU A 59 1.72 -0.61 -3.34
CA LEU A 59 1.42 -0.83 -1.92
C LEU A 59 2.03 -2.14 -1.40
N TYR A 60 3.18 -2.56 -1.94
CA TYR A 60 3.78 -3.83 -1.55
C TYR A 60 4.66 -3.66 -0.32
N ILE A 61 5.79 -2.97 -0.50
CA ILE A 61 6.71 -2.71 0.61
C ILE A 61 6.17 -1.57 1.45
N ALA A 62 5.55 -0.56 0.84
CA ALA A 62 4.84 0.50 1.56
C ALA A 62 3.80 -0.09 2.54
N GLY A 63 3.04 -1.09 2.09
CA GLY A 63 2.06 -1.78 2.93
C GLY A 63 2.70 -2.59 4.06
N ARG A 64 3.88 -3.18 3.84
CA ARG A 64 4.65 -3.83 4.92
C ARG A 64 5.13 -2.82 5.96
N LEU A 65 5.50 -1.62 5.53
CA LEU A 65 6.02 -0.54 6.36
C LEU A 65 4.93 0.26 7.09
N HIS A 66 3.64 -0.04 6.85
CA HIS A 66 2.54 0.40 7.72
C HIS A 66 2.54 -0.32 9.08
N LYS A 67 3.28 -1.43 9.19
CA LYS A 67 3.39 -2.27 10.38
C LYS A 67 4.78 -2.10 10.99
N PRO A 68 4.94 -2.40 12.29
CA PRO A 68 6.24 -2.31 12.96
C PRO A 68 7.34 -3.09 12.23
N VAL A 69 8.52 -2.47 12.16
CA VAL A 69 9.76 -3.04 11.64
C VAL A 69 10.92 -2.69 12.57
N THR A 70 11.92 -3.56 12.61
CA THR A 70 13.16 -3.33 13.36
C THR A 70 14.25 -2.91 12.38
N ALA A 71 14.83 -1.73 12.59
CA ALA A 71 15.97 -1.29 11.81
C ALA A 71 17.23 -2.04 12.28
N LEU A 72 17.89 -2.74 11.35
CA LEU A 72 19.16 -3.44 11.62
C LEU A 72 20.38 -2.53 11.40
N THR A 73 20.17 -1.43 10.69
CA THR A 73 21.14 -0.37 10.42
C THR A 73 20.55 0.95 10.89
N PRO A 74 21.38 2.00 11.09
CA PRO A 74 20.86 3.32 11.39
C PRO A 74 19.78 3.77 10.40
N HIS A 75 18.80 4.50 10.91
CA HIS A 75 17.73 5.05 10.09
C HIS A 75 18.28 6.01 9.02
N PRO A 76 17.55 6.18 7.89
CA PRO A 76 17.90 7.20 6.92
C PRO A 76 18.00 8.58 7.59
N PRO A 77 18.90 9.46 7.11
CA PRO A 77 19.08 10.77 7.71
C PRO A 77 17.74 11.54 7.70
N PRO A 78 17.39 12.25 8.80
CA PRO A 78 16.22 13.11 8.85
C PRO A 78 16.24 14.13 7.71
N GLY A 79 15.08 14.38 7.09
CA GLY A 79 14.95 15.31 5.95
C GLY A 79 15.50 14.77 4.62
N GLY A 80 15.97 13.52 4.57
CA GLY A 80 16.32 12.86 3.31
C GLY A 80 15.07 12.32 2.58
N PRO A 81 15.13 12.14 1.24
CA PRO A 81 13.97 11.70 0.44
C PRO A 81 13.33 10.39 0.93
N LEU A 82 14.15 9.45 1.41
CA LEU A 82 13.64 8.20 1.98
C LEU A 82 12.94 8.39 3.32
N ALA A 83 13.49 9.23 4.21
CA ALA A 83 12.86 9.52 5.50
C ALA A 83 11.50 10.20 5.30
N GLU A 84 11.43 11.16 4.37
CA GLU A 84 10.19 11.85 3.99
C GLU A 84 9.16 10.90 3.38
N ALA A 85 9.56 10.02 2.46
CA ALA A 85 8.65 9.03 1.87
C ALA A 85 8.10 8.06 2.91
N LEU A 86 8.93 7.61 3.86
CA LEU A 86 8.49 6.74 4.97
C LEU A 86 7.49 7.45 5.89
N HIS A 87 7.76 8.71 6.22
CA HIS A 87 6.85 9.52 7.04
C HIS A 87 5.53 9.80 6.31
N ALA A 88 5.57 10.19 5.04
CA ALA A 88 4.39 10.35 4.19
C ALA A 88 3.56 9.06 4.12
N ASN A 89 4.21 7.90 4.01
CA ASN A 89 3.53 6.61 3.97
C ASN A 89 2.69 6.33 5.24
N LEU A 90 3.14 6.76 6.43
CA LEU A 90 2.35 6.66 7.67
C LEU A 90 1.10 7.55 7.61
N HIS A 91 1.24 8.79 7.14
CA HIS A 91 0.10 9.69 6.97
C HIS A 91 -0.87 9.19 5.90
N HIS A 92 -0.38 8.64 4.78
CA HIS A 92 -1.23 8.02 3.75
C HIS A 92 -2.01 6.83 4.32
N ALA A 93 -1.39 5.99 5.15
CA ALA A 93 -2.06 4.87 5.80
C ALA A 93 -3.17 5.34 6.73
N LEU A 94 -2.88 6.35 7.56
CA LEU A 94 -3.85 6.93 8.48
C LEU A 94 -5.01 7.61 7.73
N ALA A 95 -4.73 8.42 6.72
CA ALA A 95 -5.75 9.05 5.89
C ALA A 95 -6.65 8.02 5.18
N ALA A 96 -6.08 6.99 4.57
CA ALA A 96 -6.85 5.92 3.95
C ALA A 96 -7.70 5.15 4.96
N ALA A 97 -7.17 4.87 6.15
CA ALA A 97 -7.94 4.24 7.21
C ALA A 97 -9.12 5.11 7.64
N LEU A 98 -8.92 6.42 7.86
CA LEU A 98 -9.99 7.35 8.22
C LEU A 98 -11.08 7.42 7.15
N VAL A 99 -10.72 7.49 5.86
CA VAL A 99 -11.69 7.43 4.75
C VAL A 99 -12.56 6.18 4.84
N LEU A 100 -11.97 5.02 5.17
CA LEU A 100 -12.65 3.73 5.21
C LEU A 100 -13.38 3.42 6.53
N LEU A 101 -13.04 4.07 7.63
CA LEU A 101 -13.67 3.90 8.94
C LEU A 101 -15.06 4.57 8.99
N PRO A 102 -15.96 4.09 9.86
CA PRO A 102 -17.24 4.74 10.15
C PRO A 102 -17.06 6.11 10.85
N PRO A 103 -18.15 6.89 11.04
CA PRO A 103 -18.11 8.17 11.75
C PRO A 103 -17.59 8.07 13.20
N THR A 104 -17.78 6.93 13.85
CA THR A 104 -17.31 6.66 15.21
C THR A 104 -16.57 5.34 15.23
N PHE A 105 -15.36 5.32 15.80
CA PHE A 105 -14.50 4.14 15.81
C PHE A 105 -13.62 4.10 17.06
N THR A 106 -13.12 2.91 17.42
CA THR A 106 -12.11 2.74 18.49
C THR A 106 -10.69 2.82 17.95
N GLU A 107 -9.72 3.06 18.83
CA GLU A 107 -8.28 2.97 18.48
C GLU A 107 -7.92 1.58 17.93
N GLU A 108 -8.52 0.52 18.49
CA GLU A 108 -8.27 -0.84 17.99
C GLU A 108 -8.83 -1.04 16.58
N GLU A 109 -10.01 -0.51 16.27
CA GLU A 109 -10.58 -0.51 14.92
C GLU A 109 -9.72 0.30 13.94
N LEU A 110 -9.17 1.44 14.38
CA LEU A 110 -8.23 2.22 13.59
C LEU A 110 -6.98 1.42 13.22
N LEU A 111 -6.32 0.81 14.21
CA LEU A 111 -5.10 0.05 13.97
C LEU A 111 -5.37 -1.21 13.13
N ARG A 112 -6.52 -1.88 13.31
CA ARG A 112 -6.96 -2.96 12.42
C ARG A 112 -7.18 -2.48 11.00
N MET A 113 -7.79 -1.31 10.81
CA MET A 113 -8.01 -0.75 9.48
C MET A 113 -6.68 -0.45 8.78
N VAL A 114 -5.75 0.23 9.46
CA VAL A 114 -4.40 0.52 8.96
C VAL A 114 -3.66 -0.76 8.56
N VAL A 115 -3.62 -1.76 9.44
CA VAL A 115 -2.95 -3.05 9.15
C VAL A 115 -3.63 -3.78 7.99
N GLY A 116 -4.96 -3.69 7.91
CA GLY A 116 -5.80 -4.32 6.89
C GLY A 116 -5.67 -3.74 5.49
N LEU A 117 -5.18 -2.50 5.33
CA LEU A 117 -5.04 -1.84 4.03
C LEU A 117 -4.26 -2.71 3.03
N SER A 118 -3.12 -3.28 3.46
CA SER A 118 -2.26 -4.10 2.61
C SER A 118 -2.78 -5.52 2.34
N TYR A 119 -3.92 -5.90 2.94
CA TYR A 119 -4.56 -7.20 2.77
C TYR A 119 -5.87 -7.11 1.97
N ARG A 120 -6.42 -5.91 1.83
CA ARG A 120 -7.69 -5.68 1.13
C ARG A 120 -7.54 -6.03 -0.35
N GLY A 121 -8.12 -7.14 -0.79
CA GLY A 121 -7.98 -7.62 -2.18
C GLY A 121 -6.75 -8.51 -2.42
N ASP A 122 -6.04 -8.93 -1.38
CA ASP A 122 -4.96 -9.91 -1.48
C ASP A 122 -5.50 -11.25 -2.00
N VAL A 123 -5.00 -11.71 -3.15
CA VAL A 123 -5.47 -12.95 -3.79
C VAL A 123 -5.11 -14.19 -2.97
N ARG A 124 -4.06 -14.13 -2.14
CA ARG A 124 -3.65 -15.25 -1.28
C ARG A 124 -4.67 -15.50 -0.17
N LEU A 125 -5.24 -14.44 0.42
CA LEU A 125 -6.35 -14.56 1.35
C LEU A 125 -7.60 -15.13 0.67
N ALA A 126 -7.91 -14.67 -0.54
CA ALA A 126 -9.09 -15.13 -1.29
C ALA A 126 -9.04 -16.62 -1.66
N VAL A 127 -7.85 -17.21 -1.79
CA VAL A 127 -7.67 -18.65 -2.11
C VAL A 127 -7.29 -19.49 -0.87
N GLY A 128 -7.33 -18.91 0.34
CA GLY A 128 -7.01 -19.63 1.58
C GLY A 128 -5.51 -19.94 1.79
N ALA A 129 -4.62 -19.28 1.05
CA ALA A 129 -3.16 -19.43 1.17
C ALA A 129 -2.53 -18.48 2.20
N GLU A 130 -3.34 -17.67 2.89
CA GLU A 130 -2.93 -16.75 3.96
C GLU A 130 -3.94 -16.84 5.11
N ASP A 131 -3.49 -16.57 6.34
CA ASP A 131 -4.32 -16.66 7.55
C ASP A 131 -5.44 -15.59 7.56
N PRO A 132 -6.73 -15.97 7.65
CA PRO A 132 -7.84 -15.00 7.68
C PRO A 132 -7.83 -14.12 8.94
N HIS A 133 -7.18 -14.56 10.02
CA HIS A 133 -7.06 -13.81 11.27
C HIS A 133 -5.74 -13.02 11.36
N LYS A 134 -4.97 -12.95 10.27
CA LYS A 134 -3.62 -12.34 10.24
C LYS A 134 -3.62 -10.90 10.76
N VAL A 135 -4.61 -10.09 10.35
CA VAL A 135 -4.75 -8.70 10.80
C VAL A 135 -4.92 -8.62 12.31
N SER A 136 -5.87 -9.37 12.87
CA SER A 136 -6.13 -9.40 14.31
C SER A 136 -4.93 -9.88 15.11
N ARG A 137 -4.22 -10.92 14.63
CA ARG A 137 -3.00 -11.42 15.30
C ARG A 137 -1.87 -10.38 15.29
N ILE A 138 -1.68 -9.67 14.18
CA ILE A 138 -0.67 -8.61 14.09
C ILE A 138 -0.99 -7.48 15.07
N VAL A 139 -2.23 -6.99 15.11
CA VAL A 139 -2.62 -5.91 16.02
C VAL A 139 -2.46 -6.34 17.48
N ALA A 140 -2.92 -7.54 17.84
CA ALA A 140 -2.79 -8.04 19.21
C ALA A 140 -1.32 -8.22 19.64
N GLY A 141 -0.48 -8.74 18.75
CA GLY A 141 0.93 -9.02 19.01
C GLY A 141 1.88 -7.82 18.90
N SER A 142 1.44 -6.71 18.32
CA SER A 142 2.28 -5.51 18.10
C SER A 142 1.57 -4.20 18.46
N TRP A 143 0.66 -4.27 19.45
CA TRP A 143 -0.17 -3.16 19.89
C TRP A 143 0.67 -1.91 20.23
N GLU A 144 1.64 -2.03 21.14
CA GLU A 144 2.40 -0.89 21.65
C GLU A 144 3.13 -0.14 20.53
N GLN A 145 3.74 -0.88 19.60
CA GLN A 145 4.45 -0.27 18.48
C GLN A 145 3.50 0.37 17.48
N LEU A 146 2.36 -0.27 17.17
CA LEU A 146 1.34 0.32 16.29
C LEU A 146 0.72 1.57 16.91
N ALA A 147 0.39 1.53 18.20
CA ALA A 147 -0.15 2.67 18.93
C ALA A 147 0.84 3.84 18.93
N ALA A 148 2.12 3.58 19.20
CA ALA A 148 3.18 4.59 19.15
C ALA A 148 3.40 5.17 17.74
N MET A 149 3.13 4.40 16.69
CA MET A 149 3.24 4.88 15.30
C MET A 149 2.10 5.80 14.89
N TYR A 150 0.86 5.54 15.30
CA TYR A 150 -0.32 6.18 14.71
C TYR A 150 -1.14 7.06 15.66
N LEU A 151 -1.25 6.71 16.95
CA LEU A 151 -2.06 7.51 17.87
C LEU A 151 -1.50 8.93 18.07
N PRO A 152 -0.17 9.14 18.16
CA PRO A 152 0.39 10.48 18.19
C PRO A 152 0.06 11.29 16.94
N LEU A 153 0.11 10.68 15.75
CA LEU A 153 -0.23 11.36 14.48
C LEU A 153 -1.71 11.76 14.43
N LEU A 154 -2.60 10.96 15.01
CA LEU A 154 -4.02 11.26 15.08
C LEU A 154 -4.33 12.38 16.08
N ALA A 155 -3.62 12.39 17.21
CA ALA A 155 -3.74 13.40 18.25
C ALA A 155 -2.96 14.70 17.96
N GLU A 156 -2.05 14.67 16.98
CA GLU A 156 -1.28 15.83 16.55
C GLU A 156 -2.20 16.95 16.08
N SER A 157 -2.08 18.11 16.73
CA SER A 157 -2.83 19.30 16.35
C SER A 157 -2.43 19.74 14.95
N GLY A 158 -3.43 19.90 14.07
CA GLY A 158 -3.21 20.32 12.68
C GLY A 158 -4.05 19.49 11.72
N ARG A 159 -3.43 18.52 11.06
CA ARG A 159 -3.97 17.87 9.86
C ARG A 159 -5.32 17.17 10.07
N TYR A 160 -5.41 16.28 11.07
CA TYR A 160 -6.64 15.48 11.28
C TYR A 160 -7.65 16.19 12.18
N SER A 161 -7.19 17.02 13.11
CA SER A 161 -8.07 17.92 13.86
C SER A 161 -8.80 18.91 12.94
N ALA A 162 -8.14 19.40 11.87
CA ALA A 162 -8.77 20.24 10.85
C ALA A 162 -9.84 19.50 10.04
N LEU A 163 -9.79 18.17 10.00
CA LEU A 163 -10.85 17.32 9.44
C LEU A 163 -11.95 16.99 10.46
N GLY A 164 -11.90 17.56 11.67
CA GLY A 164 -12.87 17.30 12.74
C GLY A 164 -12.71 15.92 13.39
N VAL A 165 -11.55 15.27 13.24
CA VAL A 165 -11.27 14.00 13.92
C VAL A 165 -10.86 14.29 15.35
N GLU A 166 -11.61 13.78 16.32
CA GLU A 166 -11.40 14.11 17.73
C GLU A 166 -11.81 12.97 18.67
N PRO A 167 -11.19 12.88 19.87
CA PRO A 167 -11.60 11.91 20.87
C PRO A 167 -12.96 12.30 21.45
N THR A 168 -13.81 11.32 21.74
CA THR A 168 -15.13 11.57 22.34
C THR A 168 -15.09 11.68 23.86
N GLY A 169 -13.96 11.30 24.47
CA GLY A 169 -13.83 11.10 25.93
C GLY A 169 -14.47 9.81 26.45
N GLN A 170 -15.17 9.07 25.59
CA GLN A 170 -15.82 7.80 25.94
C GLN A 170 -14.90 6.61 25.64
N ARG A 171 -15.16 5.49 26.31
CA ARG A 171 -14.47 4.21 26.06
C ARG A 171 -15.49 3.09 25.93
N THR A 172 -15.27 2.16 25.01
CA THR A 172 -16.10 0.94 24.88
C THR A 172 -15.68 -0.16 25.86
N SER A 173 -14.44 -0.12 26.34
CA SER A 173 -13.90 -1.05 27.33
C SER A 173 -12.83 -0.38 28.19
N HIS A 174 -12.56 -0.96 29.35
CA HIS A 174 -11.42 -0.59 30.19
C HIS A 174 -10.08 -1.11 29.64
N GLU A 175 -10.12 -1.97 28.62
CA GLU A 175 -8.93 -2.52 28.00
C GLU A 175 -8.25 -1.50 27.07
N ARG A 176 -7.02 -1.84 26.65
CA ARG A 176 -6.26 -1.03 25.70
C ARG A 176 -7.02 -0.93 24.38
N GLY A 177 -6.99 0.25 23.76
CA GLY A 177 -7.61 0.48 22.46
C GLY A 177 -9.11 0.75 22.47
N GLY A 178 -9.75 0.76 23.65
CA GLY A 178 -11.18 1.03 23.78
C GLY A 178 -11.56 2.51 23.68
N ALA A 179 -10.62 3.45 23.54
CA ALA A 179 -10.95 4.87 23.44
C ALA A 179 -11.67 5.17 22.12
N LEU A 180 -12.77 5.91 22.22
CA LEU A 180 -13.61 6.27 21.07
C LEU A 180 -13.21 7.60 20.46
N TRP A 181 -13.21 7.60 19.13
CA TRP A 181 -12.97 8.75 18.28
C TRP A 181 -14.16 8.98 17.37
N ARG A 182 -14.39 10.25 17.02
CA ARG A 182 -15.39 10.63 16.02
C ARG A 182 -14.75 11.39 14.88
N GLN A 183 -15.34 11.27 13.70
CA GLN A 183 -14.98 12.02 12.51
C GLN A 183 -16.24 12.39 11.71
N PRO A 184 -16.31 13.59 11.12
CA PRO A 184 -17.37 13.94 10.19
C PRO A 184 -17.28 13.12 8.89
N LYS A 185 -18.44 12.91 8.25
CA LYS A 185 -18.57 12.19 6.97
C LYS A 185 -19.43 12.94 5.96
N ASP A 186 -19.71 14.21 6.20
CA ASP A 186 -20.34 15.09 5.22
C ASP A 186 -19.41 15.31 4.01
N PRO A 187 -19.94 15.82 2.88
CA PRO A 187 -19.15 16.02 1.67
C PRO A 187 -17.86 16.82 1.87
N ALA A 188 -17.85 17.87 2.68
CA ALA A 188 -16.66 18.71 2.87
C ALA A 188 -15.57 17.96 3.64
N ALA A 189 -15.95 17.23 4.70
CA ALA A 189 -15.04 16.36 5.42
C ALA A 189 -14.47 15.24 4.54
N GLN A 190 -15.31 14.64 3.69
CA GLN A 190 -14.87 13.62 2.74
C GLN A 190 -13.87 14.19 1.73
N GLU A 191 -14.12 15.37 1.16
CA GLU A 191 -13.16 16.03 0.26
C GLU A 191 -11.81 16.26 0.95
N GLY A 192 -11.84 16.81 2.17
CA GLY A 192 -10.62 17.05 2.96
C GLY A 192 -9.82 15.77 3.20
N ALA A 193 -10.49 14.68 3.62
CA ALA A 193 -9.85 13.39 3.84
C ALA A 193 -9.27 12.77 2.56
N LEU A 194 -10.00 12.88 1.43
CA LEU A 194 -9.54 12.33 0.15
C LEU A 194 -8.32 13.05 -0.41
N ARG A 195 -8.17 14.36 -0.20
CA ARG A 195 -6.97 15.13 -0.62
C ARG A 195 -5.69 14.67 0.06
N LEU A 196 -5.80 13.96 1.19
CA LEU A 196 -4.66 13.39 1.92
C LEU A 196 -4.27 11.99 1.43
N LEU A 197 -4.98 11.42 0.46
CA LEU A 197 -4.65 10.11 -0.10
C LEU A 197 -3.42 10.19 -1.02
N PRO A 198 -2.64 9.11 -1.11
CA PRO A 198 -1.50 9.05 -2.02
C PRO A 198 -1.95 9.08 -3.48
N THR A 199 -1.10 9.63 -4.35
CA THR A 199 -1.42 9.86 -5.77
C THR A 199 -1.80 8.58 -6.52
N GLY A 200 -1.19 7.43 -6.22
CA GLY A 200 -1.54 6.16 -6.84
C GLY A 200 -2.94 5.64 -6.47
N LEU A 201 -3.40 5.91 -5.24
CA LEU A 201 -4.77 5.60 -4.85
C LEU A 201 -5.76 6.55 -5.54
N LEU A 202 -5.46 7.85 -5.56
CA LEU A 202 -6.26 8.84 -6.29
C LEU A 202 -6.30 8.53 -7.80
N HIS A 203 -5.21 8.07 -8.39
CA HIS A 203 -5.14 7.71 -9.81
C HIS A 203 -6.05 6.53 -10.13
N GLU A 204 -6.06 5.48 -9.29
CA GLU A 204 -6.98 4.36 -9.46
C GLU A 204 -8.45 4.79 -9.23
N MET A 205 -8.72 5.74 -8.32
CA MET A 205 -10.05 6.34 -8.17
C MET A 205 -10.46 7.14 -9.41
N ALA A 206 -9.56 7.96 -9.96
CA ALA A 206 -9.75 8.77 -11.16
C ALA A 206 -10.11 7.86 -12.36
N ALA A 207 -9.36 6.79 -12.58
CA ALA A 207 -9.61 5.84 -13.66
C ALA A 207 -11.01 5.21 -13.57
N ARG A 208 -11.50 4.90 -12.36
CA ARG A 208 -12.85 4.36 -12.13
C ARG A 208 -13.97 5.37 -12.35
N LEU A 209 -13.65 6.65 -12.25
CA LEU A 209 -14.54 7.76 -12.57
C LEU A 209 -14.48 8.14 -14.05
N GLY A 210 -13.63 7.48 -14.86
CA GLY A 210 -13.45 7.78 -16.29
C GLY A 210 -12.39 8.83 -16.60
N TYR A 211 -11.62 9.27 -15.60
CA TYR A 211 -10.51 10.21 -15.78
C TYR A 211 -9.22 9.48 -16.13
N HIS A 212 -8.55 9.93 -17.18
CA HIS A 212 -7.25 9.44 -17.61
C HIS A 212 -6.20 10.53 -17.41
N VAL A 213 -5.77 10.67 -16.15
CA VAL A 213 -4.83 11.73 -15.75
C VAL A 213 -3.53 11.12 -15.22
N PRO A 214 -2.36 11.66 -15.60
CA PRO A 214 -1.09 11.22 -15.03
C PRO A 214 -1.06 11.41 -13.50
N PRO A 215 -0.43 10.50 -12.72
CA PRO A 215 -0.37 10.60 -11.25
C PRO A 215 0.23 11.90 -10.72
N GLU A 216 1.14 12.53 -11.46
CA GLU A 216 1.76 13.81 -11.11
C GLU A 216 0.75 14.95 -11.01
N HIS A 217 -0.31 14.93 -11.83
CA HIS A 217 -1.40 15.91 -11.76
C HIS A 217 -2.37 15.66 -10.58
N LEU A 218 -2.15 14.58 -9.82
CA LEU A 218 -2.93 14.27 -8.62
C LEU A 218 -2.15 14.57 -7.34
N ALA A 219 -0.97 15.20 -7.45
CA ALA A 219 -0.22 15.69 -6.31
C ALA A 219 -1.01 16.73 -5.53
N ALA A 220 -0.65 16.90 -4.25
CA ALA A 220 -1.32 17.86 -3.38
C ALA A 220 -1.19 19.28 -3.93
N GLY A 221 -2.33 19.97 -4.06
CA GLY A 221 -2.39 21.35 -4.58
C GLY A 221 -2.68 21.45 -6.08
N GLU A 222 -2.60 20.34 -6.83
CA GLU A 222 -2.95 20.35 -8.24
C GLU A 222 -4.45 20.55 -8.47
N PRO A 223 -4.88 21.38 -9.43
CA PRO A 223 -6.30 21.60 -9.74
C PRO A 223 -7.02 20.30 -10.12
N THR A 224 -6.34 19.42 -10.85
CA THR A 224 -6.87 18.11 -11.28
C THR A 224 -7.15 17.20 -10.08
N GLN A 225 -6.34 17.30 -9.01
CA GLN A 225 -6.60 16.58 -7.76
C GLN A 225 -7.94 17.01 -7.17
N ALA A 226 -8.18 18.31 -7.07
CA ALA A 226 -9.41 18.86 -6.52
C ALA A 226 -10.64 18.43 -7.35
N GLU A 227 -10.52 18.41 -8.68
CA GLU A 227 -11.58 17.95 -9.57
C GLU A 227 -11.94 16.47 -9.34
N VAL A 228 -10.94 15.58 -9.32
CA VAL A 228 -11.13 14.14 -9.10
C VAL A 228 -11.72 13.87 -7.71
N VAL A 229 -11.24 14.58 -6.68
CA VAL A 229 -11.77 14.46 -5.32
C VAL A 229 -13.24 14.90 -5.27
N ALA A 230 -13.57 16.05 -5.85
CA ALA A 230 -14.96 16.53 -5.91
C ALA A 230 -15.85 15.57 -6.71
N ALA A 231 -15.35 15.00 -7.82
CA ALA A 231 -16.05 13.99 -8.59
C ALA A 231 -16.31 12.71 -7.77
N ALA A 232 -15.32 12.25 -6.99
CA ALA A 232 -15.47 11.11 -6.10
C ALA A 232 -16.56 11.36 -5.04
N VAL A 233 -16.61 12.54 -4.43
CA VAL A 233 -17.63 12.90 -3.44
C VAL A 233 -19.02 13.03 -4.06
N ARG A 234 -19.15 13.63 -5.26
CA ARG A 234 -20.42 13.73 -6.00
C ARG A 234 -21.06 12.38 -6.31
N THR A 235 -20.29 11.30 -6.35
CA THR A 235 -20.87 9.95 -6.48
C THR A 235 -21.78 9.55 -5.31
N GLY A 236 -21.64 10.20 -4.15
CA GLY A 236 -22.28 9.80 -2.90
C GLY A 236 -21.72 8.50 -2.32
N HIS A 237 -20.66 7.93 -2.91
CA HIS A 237 -20.11 6.61 -2.55
C HIS A 237 -18.58 6.61 -2.46
N ALA A 238 -17.97 7.77 -2.16
CA ALA A 238 -16.52 7.96 -2.21
C ALA A 238 -15.73 6.91 -1.39
N GLN A 239 -16.23 6.55 -0.21
CA GLN A 239 -15.64 5.49 0.62
C GLN A 239 -15.57 4.15 -0.12
N ARG A 240 -16.66 3.73 -0.79
CA ARG A 240 -16.71 2.48 -1.56
C ARG A 240 -15.79 2.56 -2.78
N LEU A 241 -15.71 3.72 -3.43
CA LEU A 241 -14.78 3.96 -4.53
C LEU A 241 -13.32 3.78 -4.07
N ALA A 242 -12.91 4.47 -3.00
CA ALA A 242 -11.58 4.34 -2.42
C ALA A 242 -11.27 2.89 -2.01
N ALA A 243 -12.23 2.22 -1.37
CA ALA A 243 -12.10 0.82 -0.94
C ALA A 243 -11.86 -0.14 -2.12
N ASN A 244 -12.56 0.07 -3.24
CA ASN A 244 -12.42 -0.73 -4.46
C ASN A 244 -11.12 -0.42 -5.22
N SER A 245 -10.70 0.85 -5.22
CA SER A 245 -9.42 1.28 -5.78
C SER A 245 -8.24 0.67 -5.03
N LEU A 246 -8.24 0.77 -3.70
CA LEU A 246 -7.25 0.13 -2.85
C LEU A 246 -7.16 -1.37 -3.12
N ALA A 247 -8.32 -2.04 -3.20
CA ALA A 247 -8.39 -3.47 -3.49
C ALA A 247 -7.80 -3.83 -4.85
N ALA A 248 -7.87 -2.95 -5.84
CA ALA A 248 -7.27 -3.18 -7.15
C ALA A 248 -5.74 -3.07 -7.13
N ILE A 249 -5.20 -2.08 -6.41
CA ILE A 249 -3.75 -1.92 -6.22
C ILE A 249 -3.17 -3.17 -5.54
N VAL A 250 -3.72 -3.54 -4.39
CA VAL A 250 -3.26 -4.71 -3.62
C VAL A 250 -3.42 -6.01 -4.41
N ARG A 251 -4.53 -6.18 -5.14
CA ARG A 251 -4.73 -7.37 -5.98
C ARG A 251 -3.68 -7.49 -7.08
N ARG A 252 -3.34 -6.39 -7.78
CA ARG A 252 -2.26 -6.39 -8.77
C ARG A 252 -0.95 -6.84 -8.13
N SER A 253 -0.55 -6.19 -7.05
CA SER A 253 0.68 -6.50 -6.30
C SER A 253 0.72 -7.95 -5.80
N SER A 254 -0.36 -8.44 -5.20
CA SER A 254 -0.42 -9.81 -4.66
C SER A 254 -0.36 -10.88 -5.77
N MET A 255 -0.95 -10.63 -6.95
CA MET A 255 -0.80 -11.53 -8.10
C MET A 255 0.65 -11.64 -8.56
N TYR A 256 1.39 -10.54 -8.61
CA TYR A 256 2.83 -10.59 -8.93
C TYR A 256 3.61 -11.39 -7.90
N GLN A 257 3.32 -11.19 -6.61
CA GLN A 257 3.97 -11.94 -5.53
C GLN A 257 3.69 -13.45 -5.64
N ALA A 258 2.45 -13.83 -5.93
CA ALA A 258 2.07 -15.22 -6.11
C ALA A 258 2.77 -15.84 -7.34
N ALA A 259 2.85 -15.09 -8.45
CA ALA A 259 3.58 -15.52 -9.65
C ALA A 259 5.06 -15.75 -9.36
N ALA A 260 5.71 -14.80 -8.67
CA ALA A 260 7.10 -14.87 -8.28
C ALA A 260 7.39 -16.10 -7.40
N GLY A 261 6.53 -16.35 -6.40
CA GLY A 261 6.65 -17.51 -5.52
C GLY A 261 6.55 -18.84 -6.27
N LEU A 262 5.64 -18.94 -7.24
CA LEU A 262 5.47 -20.15 -8.06
C LEU A 262 6.63 -20.37 -9.04
N LEU A 263 7.16 -19.29 -9.63
CA LEU A 263 8.36 -19.34 -10.47
C LEU A 263 9.57 -19.84 -9.68
N ALA A 264 9.79 -19.29 -8.49
CA ALA A 264 10.89 -19.70 -7.61
C ALA A 264 10.76 -21.16 -7.14
N ALA A 265 9.53 -21.69 -7.03
CA ALA A 265 9.27 -23.07 -6.65
C ALA A 265 9.29 -24.08 -7.83
N GLY A 266 9.53 -23.63 -9.08
CA GLY A 266 9.61 -24.51 -10.25
C GLY A 266 8.27 -25.03 -10.81
N GLY A 267 7.15 -24.40 -10.45
CA GLY A 267 5.80 -24.86 -10.82
C GLY A 267 5.33 -24.44 -12.22
N GLY A 268 5.87 -25.02 -13.29
CA GLY A 268 5.65 -24.56 -14.68
C GLY A 268 4.19 -24.36 -15.13
N LYS A 269 3.23 -25.19 -14.69
CA LYS A 269 1.80 -25.02 -15.04
C LYS A 269 1.10 -23.90 -14.25
N ALA A 270 1.49 -23.68 -13.00
CA ALA A 270 0.93 -22.63 -12.15
C ALA A 270 1.45 -21.24 -12.59
N VAL A 271 2.68 -21.19 -13.09
CA VAL A 271 3.30 -20.02 -13.71
C VAL A 271 2.52 -19.54 -14.94
N GLN A 272 2.12 -20.45 -15.85
CA GLN A 272 1.34 -20.10 -17.03
C GLN A 272 -0.04 -19.51 -16.68
N TYR A 273 -0.73 -20.09 -15.69
CA TYR A 273 -2.05 -19.63 -15.27
C TYR A 273 -2.01 -18.24 -14.59
N VAL A 274 -1.07 -18.01 -13.67
CA VAL A 274 -0.92 -16.70 -13.02
C VAL A 274 -0.36 -15.66 -14.01
N GLY A 275 0.59 -16.05 -14.86
CA GLY A 275 1.11 -15.21 -15.94
C GLY A 275 0.01 -14.71 -16.89
N ALA A 276 -0.95 -15.57 -17.27
CA ALA A 276 -2.10 -15.16 -18.08
C ALA A 276 -2.99 -14.13 -17.36
N LYS A 277 -3.19 -14.24 -16.04
CA LYS A 277 -3.92 -13.24 -15.25
C LYS A 277 -3.14 -11.92 -15.11
N VAL A 278 -1.83 -12.00 -14.92
CA VAL A 278 -0.94 -10.83 -14.86
C VAL A 278 -0.91 -10.09 -16.20
N ALA A 279 -0.78 -10.81 -17.32
CA ALA A 279 -0.83 -10.22 -18.66
C ALA A 279 -2.16 -9.50 -18.93
N LYS A 280 -3.27 -10.08 -18.47
CA LYS A 280 -4.60 -9.44 -18.54
C LYS A 280 -4.67 -8.17 -17.68
N ALA A 281 -4.07 -8.19 -16.49
CA ALA A 281 -4.03 -7.04 -15.58
C ALA A 281 -3.08 -5.91 -16.07
N LEU A 282 -2.04 -6.25 -16.82
CA LEU A 282 -1.04 -5.34 -17.38
C LEU A 282 -1.41 -4.70 -18.72
N ARG A 283 -2.34 -5.30 -19.48
CA ARG A 283 -2.78 -4.77 -20.78
C ARG A 283 -3.09 -3.26 -20.79
N PRO A 284 -3.80 -2.69 -19.79
CA PRO A 284 -4.07 -1.26 -19.76
C PRO A 284 -2.81 -0.40 -19.55
N LEU A 285 -1.84 -0.90 -18.78
CA LEU A 285 -0.59 -0.18 -18.47
C LEU A 285 0.40 -0.19 -19.64
N LEU A 286 0.44 -1.28 -20.41
CA LEU A 286 1.26 -1.39 -21.62
C LEU A 286 0.67 -0.58 -22.79
N ALA A 287 -0.66 -0.48 -22.87
CA ALA A 287 -1.33 0.37 -23.86
C ALA A 287 -1.01 1.86 -23.64
N ALA A 288 -0.92 2.32 -22.38
CA ALA A 288 -0.57 3.70 -22.07
C ALA A 288 0.86 4.09 -22.53
N ARG A 289 1.81 3.14 -22.48
CA ARG A 289 3.22 3.33 -22.89
C ARG A 289 3.46 3.36 -24.40
N THR A 290 2.49 2.94 -25.21
CA THR A 290 2.61 2.86 -26.68
C THR A 290 1.87 3.97 -27.42
N SER A 291 1.22 4.88 -26.68
CA SER A 291 0.56 6.06 -27.24
C SER A 291 1.61 7.03 -27.80
N PRO A 292 1.60 7.37 -29.10
CA PRO A 292 2.47 8.41 -29.63
C PRO A 292 2.12 9.77 -28.99
N PRO A 293 3.08 10.70 -28.82
CA PRO A 293 2.79 12.01 -28.25
C PRO A 293 1.72 12.74 -29.09
N PRO A 294 0.86 13.54 -28.46
CA PRO A 294 -0.15 14.30 -29.18
C PRO A 294 0.54 15.21 -30.20
N LYS A 295 0.09 15.14 -31.46
CA LYS A 295 0.55 16.08 -32.49
C LYS A 295 0.20 17.49 -32.03
N GLN A 296 1.21 18.32 -31.80
CA GLN A 296 1.02 19.76 -31.65
C GLN A 296 0.43 20.27 -32.97
N GLY A 297 -0.84 20.66 -32.93
CA GLY A 297 -1.53 21.31 -34.04
C GLY A 297 -1.20 22.79 -34.02
N ALA A 298 -0.77 23.29 -35.18
CA ALA A 298 -0.65 24.71 -35.50
C ALA A 298 -2.02 25.40 -35.57
#